data_AF-A0A967MVK0-F1
#
_entry.id   AF-A0A967MVK0-F1
#
_cell.length_a   1.000
_cell.length_b   1.000
_cell.length_c   1.000
_cell.angle_alpha   90.00
_cell.angle_beta   90.00
_cell.angle_gamma   90.00
#
_symmetry.space_group_name_H-M   'P 1'
#
loop_
_entity.id
_entity.type
_entity.pdbx_description
1 polymer ?
#
loop_
_entity_poly.entity_id
_entity_poly.type
_entity_poly.pdbx_seq_one_letter_code
_entity_poly.pdbx_strand_id
1 'polypeptide(L)' 'EAAGRDPAALGVTLFRGEPDRARLDEYAEAGLARVLLGLPSADRDTVLRQLDEYASLLE' A
#
# COMPACT_ATOMS: atom_id res chain seq x y z
N GLU A 1 -6.15 -32.27 6.07
CA GLU A 1 -6.83 -31.45 7.09
C GLU A 1 -6.72 -29.98 6.73
N ALA A 2 -7.84 -29.25 6.73
CA ALA A 2 -7.81 -27.79 6.80
C ALA A 2 -7.65 -27.42 8.27
N ALA A 3 -6.59 -26.70 8.62
CA ALA A 3 -6.20 -26.42 10.01
C ALA A 3 -7.14 -25.43 10.75
N GLY A 4 -8.43 -25.37 10.42
CA GLY A 4 -9.42 -24.49 11.07
C GLY A 4 -9.15 -22.99 10.93
N ARG A 5 -8.32 -22.56 9.97
CA ARG A 5 -8.05 -21.15 9.70
C ARG A 5 -9.23 -20.53 8.98
N ASP A 6 -9.73 -19.40 9.47
CA ASP A 6 -10.70 -18.58 8.76
C ASP A 6 -10.03 -17.91 7.55
N PRO A 7 -10.43 -18.23 6.31
CA PRO A 7 -9.88 -17.59 5.12
C PRO A 7 -10.16 -16.08 5.07
N ALA A 8 -11.26 -15.61 5.68
CA ALA A 8 -11.63 -14.20 5.71
C ALA A 8 -10.72 -13.36 6.61
N ALA A 9 -9.97 -14.00 7.53
CA ALA A 9 -8.97 -13.34 8.34
C ALA A 9 -7.68 -13.01 7.56
N LEU A 10 -7.54 -13.46 6.31
CA LEU A 10 -6.37 -13.19 5.48
C LEU A 10 -6.52 -11.84 4.76
N GLY A 11 -5.65 -10.88 5.09
CA GLY A 11 -5.59 -9.60 4.38
C GLY A 11 -4.78 -9.68 3.09
N VAL A 12 -5.32 -9.17 1.99
CA VAL A 12 -4.62 -9.03 0.71
C VAL A 12 -3.79 -7.74 0.69
N THR A 13 -2.54 -7.85 0.23
CA THR A 13 -1.63 -6.70 0.08
C THR A 13 -1.27 -6.50 -1.40
N LEU A 14 -1.48 -5.30 -1.92
CA LEU A 14 -0.98 -4.90 -3.25
C LEU A 14 0.45 -4.38 -3.15
N PHE A 15 1.35 -4.95 -3.95
CA PHE A 15 2.71 -4.46 -4.10
C PHE A 15 2.78 -3.47 -5.28
N ARG A 16 3.45 -2.32 -5.05
CA ARG A 16 3.62 -1.25 -6.05
C ARG A 16 2.28 -0.67 -6.54
N GLY A 17 1.39 -0.38 -5.59
CA GLY A 17 0.18 0.38 -5.89
C GLY A 17 0.50 1.82 -6.32
N GLU A 18 -0.48 2.45 -6.96
CA GLU A 18 -0.36 3.85 -7.36
C GLU A 18 -0.47 4.77 -6.14
N PRO A 19 0.46 5.73 -5.95
CA PRO A 19 0.44 6.67 -4.84
C PRO A 19 -0.53 7.84 -5.12
N ASP A 20 -1.80 7.51 -5.36
CA ASP A 20 -2.88 8.45 -5.68
C ASP A 20 -4.09 8.17 -4.78
N ARG A 21 -4.71 9.22 -4.21
CA ARG A 21 -5.77 9.04 -3.21
C ARG A 21 -6.99 8.31 -3.77
N ALA A 22 -7.44 8.66 -4.98
CA ALA A 22 -8.60 8.02 -5.58
C ALA A 22 -8.33 6.53 -5.84
N ARG A 23 -7.12 6.19 -6.30
CA ARG A 23 -6.70 4.79 -6.48
C ARG A 23 -6.66 4.03 -5.16
N LEU A 24 -6.14 4.64 -4.09
CA LEU A 24 -6.10 4.01 -2.77
C LEU A 24 -7.51 3.75 -2.23
N ASP A 25 -8.45 4.67 -2.44
CA ASP A 25 -9.85 4.49 -2.06
C ASP A 25 -10.50 3.34 -2.87
N GLU A 26 -10.27 3.27 -4.18
CA GLU A 26 -10.71 2.14 -5.03
C GLU A 26 -10.17 0.79 -4.54
N TYR A 27 -8.89 0.73 -4.12
CA TYR A 27 -8.30 -0.50 -3.57
C TYR A 27 -8.95 -0.90 -2.24
N ALA A 28 -9.25 0.06 -1.38
CA ALA A 28 -9.93 -0.19 -0.11
C ALA A 28 -11.36 -0.74 -0.35
N GLU A 29 -12.10 -0.14 -1.28
CA GLU A 29 -13.44 -0.60 -1.68
C GLU A 29 -13.40 -2.03 -2.27
N ALA A 30 -12.32 -2.37 -2.99
CA ALA A 30 -12.09 -3.72 -3.51
C ALA A 30 -11.65 -4.74 -2.44
N GLY A 31 -11.54 -4.34 -1.17
CA GLY A 31 -11.23 -5.23 -0.04
C GLY A 31 -9.74 -5.49 0.15
N LEU A 32 -8.85 -4.68 -0.44
CA LEU A 32 -7.42 -4.78 -0.18
C LEU A 32 -7.12 -4.19 1.20
N ALA A 33 -6.46 -4.99 2.03
CA ALA A 33 -6.14 -4.58 3.40
C ALA A 33 -4.95 -3.61 3.45
N ARG A 34 -4.03 -3.71 2.49
CA ARG A 34 -2.77 -2.94 2.48
C ARG A 34 -2.30 -2.66 1.05
N VAL A 35 -1.64 -1.52 0.88
CA VAL A 35 -0.93 -1.14 -0.35
C VAL A 35 0.50 -0.76 0.03
N LEU A 36 1.47 -1.29 -0.71
CA LEU A 36 2.88 -0.95 -0.55
C LEU A 36 3.30 -0.04 -1.70
N LEU A 37 3.65 1.20 -1.37
CA LEU A 37 4.19 2.16 -2.31
C LEU A 37 5.70 1.94 -2.47
N GLY A 38 6.18 2.02 -3.72
CA GLY A 38 7.59 1.77 -4.03
C GLY A 38 8.46 2.98 -3.72
N LEU A 39 9.70 2.72 -3.32
CA LEU A 39 10.78 3.71 -3.33
C LEU A 39 11.83 3.30 -4.38
N PRO A 40 12.40 4.26 -5.12
CA PRO A 40 13.51 3.97 -6.01
C PRO A 40 14.78 3.65 -5.21
N SER A 41 15.67 2.86 -5.80
CA SER A 41 17.04 2.73 -5.31
C SER A 41 17.83 3.97 -5.74
N ALA A 42 17.70 5.05 -4.99
CA ALA A 42 18.30 6.36 -5.26
C ALA A 42 19.07 6.89 -4.04
N ASP A 43 19.65 8.09 -4.16
CA ASP A 43 20.27 8.77 -3.04
C ASP A 43 19.24 9.16 -1.96
N ARG A 44 19.78 9.52 -0.78
CA ARG A 44 18.98 9.87 0.40
C ARG A 44 17.96 10.97 0.12
N ASP A 45 18.36 12.05 -0.53
CA ASP A 45 17.52 13.24 -0.66
C ASP A 45 16.39 13.00 -1.66
N THR A 46 16.66 12.22 -2.71
CA THR A 46 15.63 11.72 -3.62
C THR A 46 14.59 10.87 -2.91
N VAL A 47 15.02 9.92 -2.06
CA VAL A 47 14.10 9.04 -1.31
C VAL A 47 13.28 9.82 -0.28
N LEU A 48 13.90 10.75 0.46
CA LEU A 48 13.20 11.54 1.47
C LEU A 48 12.12 12.44 0.84
N ARG A 49 12.43 13.09 -0.28
CA ARG A 49 11.43 13.88 -1.02
C ARG A 49 10.23 13.02 -1.46
N GLN A 50 10.46 11.80 -1.95
CA GLN A 50 9.38 10.89 -2.31
C GLN A 50 8.53 10.48 -1.10
N LEU A 51 9.16 10.30 0.07
CA LEU A 51 8.45 10.01 1.31
C LEU A 51 7.60 11.20 1.78
N ASP A 52 8.09 12.43 1.62
CA ASP A 52 7.31 13.63 1.91
C ASP A 52 6.09 13.74 0.97
N GLU A 53 6.23 13.39 -0.31
CA GLU A 53 5.10 13.31 -1.25
C GLU A 53 4.06 12.27 -0.79
N TYR A 54 4.50 11.07 -0.36
CA TYR A 54 3.60 10.05 0.16
C TYR A 54 2.95 10.43 1.50
N ALA A 55 3.58 11.26 2.32
CA ALA A 55 3.01 11.72 3.58
C ALA A 55 1.71 12.50 3.38
N SER A 56 1.57 13.23 2.26
CA SER A 56 0.33 13.94 1.90
C SER A 56 -0.87 13.00 1.69
N LEU A 57 -0.65 11.71 1.40
CA LEU A 57 -1.71 10.72 1.25
C LEU A 57 -2.32 10.30 2.60
N LEU A 58 -1.64 10.60 3.71
CA LEU A 58 -2.07 10.26 5.08
C LEU A 58 -2.93 11.35 5.73
N GLU A 59 -3.06 12.52 5.09
CA GLU A 59 -3.90 13.63 5.55
C GLU A 59 -5.40 13.41 5.27
#